data_AF-A0A0Q8EEZ5-F1
#
_entry.id   AF-A0A0Q8EEZ5-F1
#
_cell.length_a   1.000
_cell.length_b   1.000
_cell.length_c   1.000
_cell.angle_alpha   90.00
_cell.angle_beta   90.00
_cell.angle_gamma   90.00
#
_symmetry.space_group_name_H-M   'P 1'
#
loop_
_entity.id
_entity.type
_entity.pdbx_description
1 polymer ?
#
loop_
_entity_poly.entity_id
_entity_poly.type
_entity_poly.pdbx_seq_one_letter_code
_entity_poly.pdbx_strand_id
1 'polypeptide(L)'
;MGARKKAEQVRKKPNLHVKKGDTVKVIAGKDKGAEGKIIKVIREDNRVIVEGVNRIKKHTKVVDQGGRSGNTGGIITTEAPIHVSNVMLVEGDGVTRTGSKRVEVTKRRPDGSEYASTRSVRVSRKTGKEI
;
A
#
# COMPACT_ATOMS: atom_id res chain seq x y z
N MET A 1 -18.45 37.28 -20.31
CA MET A 1 -18.60 36.26 -19.25
C MET A 1 -17.37 35.35 -19.26
N GLY A 2 -16.34 35.68 -18.46
CA GLY A 2 -15.14 34.85 -18.38
C GLY A 2 -15.39 33.65 -17.47
N ALA A 3 -15.31 32.45 -18.02
CA ALA A 3 -15.35 31.21 -17.24
C ALA A 3 -14.15 31.20 -16.29
N ARG A 4 -14.40 31.41 -14.99
CA ARG A 4 -13.42 31.17 -13.94
C ARG A 4 -13.08 29.67 -13.97
N LYS A 5 -11.90 29.31 -14.48
CA LYS A 5 -11.32 27.98 -14.32
C LYS A 5 -11.30 27.68 -12.82
N LYS A 6 -12.13 26.73 -12.37
CA LYS A 6 -12.09 26.24 -10.98
C LYS A 6 -10.67 25.74 -10.72
N ALA A 7 -10.02 26.30 -9.70
CA ALA A 7 -8.74 25.80 -9.23
C ALA A 7 -8.94 24.33 -8.80
N GLU A 8 -8.20 23.42 -9.45
CA GLU A 8 -8.14 22.02 -9.08
C GLU A 8 -7.47 21.94 -7.69
N GLN A 9 -8.29 21.76 -6.66
CA GLN A 9 -7.79 21.57 -5.30
C GLN A 9 -6.99 20.27 -5.25
N VAL A 10 -5.67 20.37 -5.14
CA VAL A 10 -4.79 19.22 -4.93
C VAL A 10 -5.14 18.61 -3.56
N ARG A 11 -5.95 17.54 -3.56
CA ARG A 11 -6.30 16.81 -2.34
C ARG A 11 -5.03 16.28 -1.66
N LYS A 12 -4.80 16.70 -0.41
CA LYS A 12 -3.72 16.19 0.43
C LYS A 12 -3.89 14.67 0.58
N LYS A 13 -2.94 13.89 0.05
CA LYS A 13 -2.98 12.42 0.15
C LYS A 13 -2.96 12.01 1.63
N PRO A 14 -3.86 11.12 2.07
CA PRO A 14 -3.88 10.68 3.46
C PRO A 14 -2.60 9.91 3.79
N ASN A 15 -2.13 10.08 5.03
CA ASN A 15 -0.92 9.42 5.51
C ASN A 15 -1.29 8.02 6.02
N LEU A 16 -0.82 7.00 5.31
CA LEU A 16 -1.11 5.60 5.64
C LEU A 16 0.06 4.97 6.41
N HIS A 17 -0.28 4.09 7.36
CA HIS A 17 0.69 3.41 8.20
C HIS A 17 1.42 2.24 7.50
N VAL A 18 0.98 1.88 6.29
CA VAL A 18 1.48 0.80 5.43
C VAL A 18 1.93 1.31 4.05
N LYS A 19 2.87 0.60 3.43
CA LYS A 19 3.42 0.87 2.09
C LYS A 19 3.32 -0.38 1.21
N LYS A 20 3.48 -0.17 -0.11
CA LYS A 20 3.58 -1.28 -1.07
C LYS A 20 4.82 -2.12 -0.72
N GLY A 21 4.67 -3.43 -0.72
CA GLY A 21 5.73 -4.37 -0.41
C GLY A 21 5.84 -4.77 1.06
N ASP A 22 5.12 -4.11 1.96
CA ASP A 22 5.02 -4.51 3.36
C ASP A 22 4.27 -5.86 3.49
N THR A 23 4.73 -6.72 4.40
CA THR A 23 4.00 -7.93 4.81
C THR A 23 3.02 -7.59 5.92
N VAL A 24 1.77 -7.98 5.75
CA VAL A 24 0.69 -7.64 6.68
C VAL A 24 -0.19 -8.84 7.02
N LYS A 25 -0.79 -8.80 8.20
CA LYS A 25 -1.80 -9.73 8.68
C LYS A 25 -3.16 -9.04 8.77
N VAL A 26 -4.21 -9.75 8.37
CA VAL A 26 -5.59 -9.28 8.51
C VAL A 26 -6.06 -9.50 9.95
N ILE A 27 -6.52 -8.44 10.59
CA ILE A 27 -6.95 -8.43 12.00
C ILE A 27 -8.45 -8.70 12.11
N ALA A 28 -9.22 -8.21 11.14
CA ALA A 28 -10.67 -8.22 11.16
C ALA A 28 -11.24 -8.37 9.74
N GLY A 29 -12.42 -8.99 9.65
CA GLY A 29 -13.11 -9.28 8.39
C GLY A 29 -13.11 -10.76 8.04
N LYS A 30 -13.52 -11.07 6.81
CA LYS A 30 -13.69 -12.44 6.31
C LYS A 30 -12.40 -13.26 6.37
N ASP A 31 -11.28 -12.66 6.01
CA ASP A 31 -9.99 -13.33 5.93
C ASP A 31 -9.12 -13.07 7.18
N LYS A 32 -9.74 -12.95 8.37
CA LYS A 32 -9.02 -12.71 9.63
C LYS A 32 -7.96 -13.80 9.86
N GLY A 33 -6.74 -13.37 10.17
CA GLY A 33 -5.60 -14.24 10.42
C GLY A 33 -4.77 -14.56 9.18
N ALA A 34 -5.25 -14.28 7.97
CA ALA A 34 -4.46 -14.42 6.75
C ALA A 34 -3.31 -13.41 6.72
N GLU A 35 -2.17 -13.85 6.19
CA GLU A 35 -0.97 -13.04 6.00
C GLU A 35 -0.65 -12.93 4.51
N GLY A 36 -0.13 -11.79 4.09
CA GLY A 36 0.22 -11.56 2.70
C GLY A 36 0.96 -10.25 2.48
N LYS A 37 1.53 -10.09 1.29
CA LYS A 37 2.25 -8.88 0.89
C LYS A 37 1.29 -7.87 0.26
N ILE A 38 1.51 -6.58 0.52
CA ILE A 38 0.74 -5.51 -0.13
C ILE A 38 1.20 -5.34 -1.58
N ILE A 39 0.30 -5.66 -2.51
CA ILE A 39 0.49 -5.50 -3.96
C ILE A 39 0.30 -4.02 -4.36
N LYS A 40 -0.76 -3.40 -3.85
CA LYS A 40 -1.15 -2.02 -4.20
C LYS A 40 -1.77 -1.31 -3.01
N VAL A 41 -1.45 -0.02 -2.89
CA VAL A 41 -2.05 0.89 -1.91
C VAL A 41 -2.91 1.91 -2.65
N ILE A 42 -4.21 1.91 -2.38
CA ILE A 42 -5.18 2.88 -2.91
C ILE A 42 -5.37 3.95 -1.84
N ARG A 43 -4.53 5.00 -1.91
CA ARG A 43 -4.47 6.04 -0.88
C ARG A 43 -5.76 6.84 -0.78
N GLU A 44 -6.42 7.10 -1.91
CA GLU A 44 -7.64 7.92 -1.97
C GLU A 44 -8.78 7.32 -1.14
N ASP A 45 -8.90 6.00 -1.13
CA ASP A 45 -9.96 5.28 -0.43
C ASP A 45 -9.52 4.68 0.91
N ASN A 46 -8.28 4.93 1.34
CA ASN A 46 -7.66 4.26 2.50
C ASN A 46 -7.76 2.73 2.42
N ARG A 47 -7.48 2.15 1.24
CA ARG A 47 -7.54 0.71 1.01
C ARG A 47 -6.22 0.13 0.50
N VAL A 48 -6.02 -1.15 0.71
CA VAL A 48 -4.87 -1.93 0.24
C VAL A 48 -5.33 -3.22 -0.40
N ILE A 49 -4.61 -3.65 -1.44
CA ILE A 49 -4.76 -4.98 -2.04
C ILE A 49 -3.62 -5.84 -1.49
N VAL A 50 -3.99 -6.92 -0.81
CA VAL A 50 -3.07 -7.87 -0.19
C VAL A 50 -3.18 -9.18 -0.95
N GLU A 51 -2.02 -9.80 -1.22
CA GLU A 51 -1.95 -11.08 -1.91
C GLU A 51 -2.72 -12.17 -1.16
N GLY A 52 -3.53 -12.96 -1.88
CA GLY A 52 -4.30 -14.09 -1.32
C GLY A 52 -5.50 -13.72 -0.45
N VAL A 53 -5.68 -12.44 -0.12
CA VAL A 53 -6.73 -11.92 0.78
C VAL A 53 -7.88 -11.33 -0.03
N ASN A 54 -9.11 -11.48 0.47
CA ASN A 54 -10.33 -10.90 -0.10
C ASN A 54 -10.52 -11.24 -1.59
N ARG A 55 -10.37 -12.53 -1.92
CA ARG A 55 -10.53 -13.03 -3.29
C ARG A 55 -11.99 -12.99 -3.71
N ILE A 56 -12.27 -12.32 -4.83
CA ILE A 56 -13.59 -12.24 -5.45
C ILE A 56 -13.58 -12.94 -6.81
N LYS A 57 -14.71 -13.56 -7.15
CA LYS A 57 -14.95 -14.12 -8.48
C LYS A 57 -15.55 -13.03 -9.35
N LYS A 58 -14.83 -12.62 -10.39
CA LYS A 58 -15.30 -11.66 -11.38
C LYS A 58 -15.62 -12.39 -12.67
N HIS A 59 -16.87 -12.24 -13.13
CA HIS A 59 -17.27 -12.69 -14.45
C HIS A 59 -16.81 -11.65 -15.47
N THR A 60 -16.01 -12.09 -16.44
CA THR A 60 -15.40 -11.21 -17.43
C THR A 60 -15.91 -11.60 -18.81
N LYS A 61 -16.56 -10.65 -19.48
CA LYS A 61 -17.03 -10.82 -20.85
C LYS A 61 -15.82 -10.89 -21.79
N VAL A 62 -15.89 -11.77 -22.80
CA VAL A 62 -14.92 -11.79 -23.91
C VAL A 62 -14.90 -10.41 -24.57
N VAL A 63 -13.73 -9.79 -24.65
CA VAL A 63 -13.57 -8.43 -25.19
C VAL A 63 -13.27 -8.45 -26.69
N ASP A 64 -12.69 -9.54 -27.20
CA ASP A 64 -12.38 -9.71 -28.63
C ASP A 64 -13.05 -10.94 -29.21
N GLN A 65 -14.07 -10.72 -30.04
CA GLN A 65 -14.73 -11.74 -30.85
C GLN A 65 -14.06 -11.97 -32.21
N GLY A 66 -12.96 -11.25 -32.52
CA GLY A 66 -12.29 -11.31 -33.83
C GLY A 66 -10.77 -11.22 -33.73
N GLY A 67 -10.09 -12.36 -33.95
CA GLY A 67 -8.67 -12.40 -34.31
C GLY A 67 -7.73 -13.05 -33.30
N ARG A 68 -7.51 -14.37 -33.47
CA ARG A 68 -6.34 -15.23 -33.14
C ARG A 68 -5.59 -15.11 -31.79
N SER A 69 -5.91 -14.18 -30.90
CA SER A 69 -5.35 -14.06 -29.54
C SER A 69 -6.39 -13.52 -28.55
N GLY A 70 -7.67 -13.91 -28.76
CA GLY A 70 -8.78 -13.45 -27.94
C GLY A 70 -8.68 -14.02 -26.52
N ASN A 71 -8.61 -13.15 -25.53
CA ASN A 71 -8.72 -13.54 -24.12
C ASN A 71 -10.01 -14.34 -23.90
N THR A 72 -9.88 -15.63 -23.60
CA THR A 72 -11.01 -16.50 -23.26
C THR A 72 -11.77 -15.89 -22.09
N GLY A 73 -13.04 -15.57 -22.32
CA GLY A 73 -13.94 -15.09 -21.26
C GLY A 73 -14.11 -16.17 -20.19
N GLY A 74 -14.43 -15.76 -18.97
CA GLY A 74 -14.53 -16.72 -17.88
C GLY A 74 -14.62 -16.08 -16.50
N ILE A 75 -14.58 -16.96 -15.50
CA ILE A 75 -14.58 -16.60 -14.08
C ILE A 75 -13.13 -16.40 -13.67
N ILE A 76 -12.72 -15.14 -13.48
CA ILE A 76 -11.40 -14.79 -12.97
C ILE A 76 -11.51 -14.60 -11.46
N THR A 77 -10.58 -15.20 -10.71
CA THR A 77 -10.42 -14.90 -9.29
C THR A 77 -9.41 -13.78 -9.15
N THR A 78 -9.79 -12.69 -8.50
CA THR A 78 -8.92 -11.52 -8.29
C THR A 78 -9.01 -11.06 -6.84
N GLU A 79 -7.90 -10.56 -6.30
CA GLU A 79 -7.84 -9.96 -4.98
C GLU A 79 -8.56 -8.60 -4.98
N ALA A 80 -9.41 -8.39 -3.98
CA ALA A 80 -10.14 -7.15 -3.79
C ALA A 80 -9.55 -6.30 -2.65
N PRO A 81 -9.69 -4.97 -2.72
CA PRO A 81 -9.14 -4.09 -1.71
C PRO A 81 -9.80 -4.27 -0.33
N ILE A 82 -8.99 -4.28 0.72
CA ILE A 82 -9.40 -4.23 2.13
C ILE A 82 -9.03 -2.88 2.76
N HIS A 83 -9.80 -2.43 3.76
CA HIS A 83 -9.50 -1.17 4.44
C HIS A 83 -8.22 -1.27 5.29
N VAL A 84 -7.41 -0.20 5.29
CA VAL A 84 -6.10 -0.14 5.98
C VAL A 84 -6.17 -0.34 7.49
N SER A 85 -7.32 -0.11 8.12
CA SER A 85 -7.50 -0.35 9.56
C SER A 85 -7.54 -1.83 9.92
N ASN A 86 -7.87 -2.70 8.96
CA ASN A 86 -8.06 -4.12 9.18
C ASN A 86 -6.78 -4.92 8.95
N VAL A 87 -5.65 -4.24 8.70
CA VAL A 87 -4.35 -4.85 8.48
C VAL A 87 -3.32 -4.27 9.44
N MET A 88 -2.41 -5.11 9.92
CA MET A 88 -1.24 -4.72 10.70
C MET A 88 0.01 -5.33 10.08
N LEU A 89 1.16 -4.68 10.30
CA LEU A 89 2.44 -5.19 9.85
C LEU A 89 2.82 -6.46 10.58
N VAL A 90 3.46 -7.36 9.84
CA VAL A 90 4.09 -8.56 10.38
C VAL A 90 5.60 -8.34 10.36
N GLU A 91 6.23 -8.63 11.49
CA GLU A 91 7.68 -8.60 11.66
C GLU A 91 8.08 -9.88 12.39
N GLY A 92 8.77 -10.79 11.69
CA GLY A 92 9.03 -12.14 12.18
C GLY A 92 7.73 -12.87 12.49
N ASP A 93 7.63 -13.47 13.68
CA ASP A 93 6.44 -14.22 14.12
C ASP A 93 5.33 -13.33 14.72
N GLY A 94 5.56 -12.01 14.78
CA GLY A 94 4.72 -11.07 15.52
C GLY A 94 3.99 -10.05 14.65
N VAL A 95 2.81 -9.64 15.11
CA VAL A 95 2.10 -8.47 14.57
C VAL A 95 2.52 -7.22 15.33
N THR A 96 2.80 -6.13 14.61
CA THR A 96 3.31 -4.88 15.20
C THR A 96 2.61 -3.65 14.64
N ARG A 97 2.63 -2.55 15.43
CA ARG A 97 2.16 -1.23 14.98
C ARG A 97 3.35 -0.40 14.49
N THR A 98 3.14 0.34 13.40
CA THR A 98 4.12 1.30 12.88
C THR A 98 4.30 2.50 13.82
N GLY A 99 5.55 2.83 14.10
CA GLY A 99 5.99 4.10 14.68
C GLY A 99 6.94 4.84 13.73
N SER A 100 7.41 6.00 14.15
CA SER A 100 8.39 6.80 13.42
C SER A 100 9.51 7.26 14.34
N LYS A 101 10.76 7.10 13.91
CA LYS A 101 11.95 7.56 14.63
C LYS A 101 12.73 8.52 13.72
N ARG A 102 13.24 9.62 14.29
CA ARG A 102 14.18 10.49 13.59
C ARG A 102 15.58 9.92 13.80
N VAL A 103 16.29 9.68 12.70
CA VAL A 103 17.66 9.15 12.69
C VAL A 103 18.54 10.20 12.02
N GLU A 104 19.72 10.44 12.58
CA GLU A 104 20.72 11.31 11.98
C GLU A 104 21.40 10.61 10.81
N VAL A 105 21.53 11.33 9.70
CA VAL A 105 22.12 10.86 8.46
C VAL A 105 23.07 11.92 7.98
N THR A 106 24.28 11.49 7.67
CA THR A 106 25.28 12.34 7.05
C THR A 106 24.95 12.51 5.57
N LYS A 107 24.79 13.76 5.13
CA LYS A 107 24.58 14.11 3.72
C LYS A 107 25.83 14.77 3.17
N ARG A 108 26.19 14.41 1.93
CA ARG A 108 27.33 14.96 1.21
C ARG A 108 26.87 16.05 0.25
N ARG A 109 27.55 17.20 0.28
CA ARG A 109 27.35 18.31 -0.69
C ARG A 109 28.10 18.02 -1.99
N PRO A 110 27.73 18.69 -3.11
CA PRO A 110 28.53 18.65 -4.34
C PRO A 110 30.01 19.02 -4.12
N ASP A 111 30.28 19.95 -3.20
CA ASP A 111 31.62 20.43 -2.83
C ASP A 111 32.41 19.44 -1.96
N GLY A 112 31.86 18.23 -1.71
CA GLY A 112 32.51 17.18 -0.91
C GLY A 112 32.38 17.32 0.61
N SER A 113 31.95 18.48 1.13
CA SER A 113 31.69 18.65 2.56
C SER A 113 30.46 17.88 3.04
N GLU A 114 30.51 17.37 4.27
CA GLU A 114 29.41 16.64 4.90
C GLU A 114 28.61 17.52 5.87
N TYR A 115 27.34 17.21 6.07
CA TYR A 115 26.52 17.80 7.12
C TYR A 115 25.53 16.80 7.70
N ALA A 116 25.27 16.93 9.00
CA ALA A 116 24.26 16.13 9.69
C ALA A 116 22.85 16.59 9.28
N SER A 117 21.99 15.65 8.92
CA SER A 117 20.58 15.87 8.60
C SER A 117 19.75 14.78 9.25
N THR A 118 18.58 15.10 9.78
CA THR A 118 17.67 14.07 10.30
C THR A 118 16.79 13.51 9.18
N ARG A 119 16.62 12.18 9.08
CA ARG A 119 15.56 11.52 8.29
C ARG A 119 14.59 10.78 9.22
N SER A 120 13.31 10.77 8.87
CA SER A 120 12.31 9.98 9.60
C SER A 120 12.22 8.57 9.00
N VAL A 121 12.49 7.55 9.80
CA VAL A 121 12.35 6.14 9.44
C VAL A 121 11.13 5.53 10.12
N ARG A 122 10.53 4.52 9.49
CA ARG A 122 9.45 3.73 10.08
C ARG A 122 10.07 2.69 10.99
N VAL A 123 9.54 2.57 12.20
CA VAL A 123 10.02 1.59 13.19
C VAL A 123 8.87 0.75 13.71
N SER A 124 9.15 -0.50 14.03
CA SER A 124 8.22 -1.33 14.78
C SER A 124 8.12 -0.83 16.21
N ARG A 125 6.90 -0.58 16.70
CA ARG A 125 6.70 -0.20 18.11
C ARG A 125 7.03 -1.31 19.11
N LYS A 126 7.09 -2.56 18.65
CA LYS A 126 7.37 -3.72 19.52
C LYS A 126 8.86 -3.98 19.67
N THR A 127 9.60 -3.96 18.55
CA THR A 127 11.03 -4.32 18.53
C THR A 127 11.96 -3.11 18.41
N GLY A 128 11.43 -1.95 18.00
CA GLY A 128 12.22 -0.76 17.69
C GLY A 128 13.04 -0.85 16.40
N LYS A 129 12.97 -1.98 15.68
CA LYS A 129 13.69 -2.19 14.41
C LYS A 129 13.05 -1.37 13.28
N GLU A 130 13.87 -0.97 12.31
CA GLU A 130 13.43 -0.30 11.08
C GLU A 130 12.65 -1.28 10.19
N ILE A 131 11.54 -0.80 9.60
CA ILE A 131 10.60 -1.57 8.75
C ILE A 131 10.81 -1.24 7.27
#